data_AF-A0A2A4WEJ3-F1
#
_entry.id   AF-A0A2A4WEJ3-F1
#
_cell.length_a   1.000
_cell.length_b   1.000
_cell.length_c   1.000
_cell.angle_alpha   90.00
_cell.angle_beta   90.00
_cell.angle_gamma   90.00
#
_symmetry.space_group_name_H-M   'P 1'
#
loop_
_entity.id
_entity.type
_entity.pdbx_description
1 polymer ?
#
loop_
_entity_poly.entity_id
_entity_poly.type
_entity_poly.pdbx_seq_one_letter_code
_entity_poly.pdbx_strand_id
1 'polypeptide(L)'
;MRHPPVVLGIVGNPVAERRALAAGISRLLGGAQHVSRLSMDDYRKQSREDGLKQALTAAHPAGVRLDMVAQHLSLLKRGEAVLRPTYNRANDAFDAAVYIEPQTFVVIDGELAFFTQGVRNSLDLRVFYSSDDAVDEWPGGLAEDALAYVASQRKWADMVVEHLPSADVSEGTALTLTLRPTLPHLALQTLLQSAGEQHGMRLELARDMGLPVDRVVIDSTIGRQAAGYFKKRLLAEMQGELRLAPEAESETQDCAESLALAQMLIALHLLKVARG
;
A
#
# COMPACT_ATOMS: atom_id res chain seq x y z
N MET A 1 -8.50 7.33 -26.60
CA MET A 1 -8.22 5.97 -26.11
C MET A 1 -8.05 6.07 -24.60
N ARG A 2 -8.71 5.21 -23.81
CA ARG A 2 -8.45 5.17 -22.35
C ARG A 2 -7.05 4.60 -22.14
N HIS A 3 -6.25 5.24 -21.29
CA HIS A 3 -4.96 4.67 -20.88
C HIS A 3 -5.19 3.35 -20.15
N PRO A 4 -4.27 2.38 -20.26
CA PRO A 4 -4.39 1.14 -19.50
C PRO A 4 -4.43 1.46 -17.99
N PRO A 5 -5.21 0.70 -17.20
CA PRO A 5 -5.24 0.85 -15.75
C PRO A 5 -3.86 0.74 -15.12
N VAL A 6 -3.62 1.56 -14.11
CA VAL A 6 -2.37 1.56 -13.35
C VAL A 6 -2.59 0.74 -12.09
N VAL A 7 -1.71 -0.23 -11.85
CA VAL A 7 -1.89 -1.26 -10.82
C VAL A 7 -0.96 -1.03 -9.65
N LEU A 8 -1.54 -0.74 -8.49
CA LEU A 8 -0.85 -0.64 -7.19
C LEU A 8 -0.95 -1.98 -6.45
N GLY A 9 0.20 -2.56 -6.09
CA GLY A 9 0.27 -3.70 -5.18
C GLY A 9 0.78 -3.29 -3.81
N ILE A 10 0.12 -3.75 -2.75
CA ILE A 10 0.50 -3.48 -1.36
C ILE A 10 0.68 -4.80 -0.60
N VAL A 11 1.91 -5.06 -0.15
CA VAL A 11 2.29 -6.22 0.67
C VAL A 11 2.74 -5.76 2.03
N GLY A 12 2.53 -6.55 3.08
CA GLY A 12 3.06 -6.18 4.39
C GLY A 12 2.21 -6.61 5.57
N ASN A 13 2.76 -6.34 6.75
CA ASN A 13 2.11 -6.57 8.04
C ASN A 13 2.37 -5.38 8.99
N PRO A 14 1.47 -5.12 9.95
CA PRO A 14 0.27 -5.90 10.23
C PRO A 14 -0.88 -5.66 9.25
N VAL A 15 -1.83 -6.59 9.22
CA VAL A 15 -2.89 -6.67 8.19
C VAL A 15 -3.85 -5.49 8.28
N ALA A 16 -4.16 -5.02 9.50
CA ALA A 16 -5.13 -3.95 9.71
C ALA A 16 -4.64 -2.62 9.11
N GLU A 17 -3.38 -2.28 9.37
CA GLU A 17 -2.72 -1.07 8.93
C GLU A 17 -2.44 -1.10 7.43
N ARG A 18 -2.01 -2.25 6.89
CA ARG A 18 -1.91 -2.45 5.43
C ARG A 18 -3.24 -2.18 4.73
N ARG A 19 -4.35 -2.68 5.29
CA ARG A 19 -5.69 -2.45 4.74
C ARG A 19 -6.13 -1.00 4.89
N ALA A 20 -5.79 -0.36 6.01
CA ALA A 20 -6.06 1.07 6.24
C ALA A 20 -5.29 1.95 5.25
N LEU A 21 -4.03 1.65 4.99
CA LEU A 21 -3.20 2.28 3.96
C LEU A 21 -3.85 2.15 2.58
N ALA A 22 -4.20 0.93 2.16
CA ALA A 22 -4.86 0.65 0.88
C ALA A 22 -6.21 1.38 0.75
N ALA A 23 -6.99 1.45 1.83
CA ALA A 23 -8.27 2.14 1.86
C ALA A 23 -8.15 3.65 1.73
N GLY A 24 -7.21 4.27 2.47
CA GLY A 24 -6.97 5.71 2.38
C GLY A 24 -6.50 6.13 1.00
N ILE A 25 -5.55 5.40 0.41
CA ILE A 25 -5.09 5.63 -0.97
C ILE A 25 -6.27 5.53 -1.95
N SER A 26 -7.09 4.48 -1.84
CA SER A 26 -8.24 4.30 -2.74
C SER A 26 -9.24 5.47 -2.64
N ARG A 27 -9.49 6.00 -1.44
CA ARG A 27 -10.37 7.16 -1.24
C ARG A 27 -9.77 8.42 -1.87
N LEU A 28 -8.48 8.68 -1.63
CA LEU A 28 -7.76 9.81 -2.20
C LEU A 28 -7.78 9.82 -3.75
N LEU A 29 -7.84 8.65 -4.37
CA LEU A 29 -7.93 8.48 -5.82
C LEU A 29 -9.36 8.54 -6.36
N GLY A 30 -10.36 8.86 -5.53
CA GLY A 30 -11.77 9.01 -5.92
C GLY A 30 -12.63 7.75 -5.77
N GLY A 31 -12.20 6.82 -4.91
CA GLY A 31 -13.02 5.69 -4.47
C GLY A 31 -13.45 4.77 -5.60
N ALA A 32 -14.63 4.16 -5.49
CA ALA A 32 -15.11 3.15 -6.43
C ALA A 32 -15.33 3.68 -7.85
N GLN A 33 -15.41 5.00 -8.05
CA GLN A 33 -15.53 5.60 -9.39
C GLN A 33 -14.23 5.49 -10.20
N HIS A 34 -13.09 5.36 -9.52
CA HIS A 34 -11.76 5.40 -10.15
C HIS A 34 -10.85 4.26 -9.73
N VAL A 35 -11.24 3.48 -8.70
CA VAL A 35 -10.41 2.43 -8.13
C VAL A 35 -11.17 1.10 -8.09
N SER A 36 -10.62 0.09 -8.76
CA SER A 36 -11.01 -1.31 -8.58
C SER A 36 -10.17 -1.93 -7.46
N ARG A 37 -10.78 -2.21 -6.30
CA ARG A 37 -10.09 -2.85 -5.17
C ARG A 37 -10.19 -4.37 -5.19
N LEU A 38 -9.05 -5.02 -5.04
CA LEU A 38 -8.92 -6.47 -4.87
C LEU A 38 -8.19 -6.76 -3.55
N SER A 39 -8.63 -7.78 -2.82
CA SER A 39 -7.90 -8.32 -1.67
C SER A 39 -7.47 -9.74 -1.96
N MET A 40 -6.23 -10.12 -1.64
CA MET A 40 -5.79 -11.52 -1.81
C MET A 40 -6.51 -12.49 -0.87
N ASP A 41 -7.15 -11.99 0.19
CA ASP A 41 -8.07 -12.77 1.02
C ASP A 41 -9.19 -13.44 0.20
N ASP A 42 -9.68 -12.76 -0.84
CA ASP A 42 -10.70 -13.30 -1.74
C ASP A 42 -10.23 -14.55 -2.50
N TYR A 43 -8.91 -14.72 -2.64
CA TYR A 43 -8.29 -15.79 -3.41
C TYR A 43 -7.79 -16.94 -2.55
N ARG A 44 -8.18 -16.98 -1.26
CA ARG A 44 -7.88 -18.12 -0.39
C ARG A 44 -8.48 -19.41 -0.94
N LYS A 45 -7.76 -20.51 -0.75
CA LYS A 45 -8.26 -21.85 -1.11
C LYS A 45 -9.16 -22.44 -0.03
N GLN A 46 -9.10 -21.91 1.19
CA GLN A 46 -9.81 -22.44 2.36
C GLN A 46 -10.07 -21.36 3.41
N SER A 47 -11.02 -21.67 4.29
CA SER A 47 -11.32 -20.89 5.49
C SER A 47 -10.08 -20.71 6.38
N ARG A 48 -10.14 -19.79 7.34
CA ARG A 48 -9.08 -19.64 8.34
C ARG A 48 -9.02 -20.87 9.22
N GLU A 49 -10.18 -21.38 9.65
CA GLU A 49 -10.23 -22.58 10.49
C GLU A 49 -9.60 -23.79 9.79
N ASP A 50 -9.96 -24.08 8.55
CA ASP A 50 -9.44 -25.25 7.83
C ASP A 50 -7.99 -25.07 7.41
N GLY A 51 -7.57 -23.84 7.10
CA GLY A 51 -6.18 -23.51 6.84
C GLY A 51 -5.28 -23.79 8.04
N LEU A 52 -5.71 -23.46 9.25
CA LEU A 52 -4.96 -23.75 10.47
C LEU A 52 -4.80 -25.26 10.70
N LYS A 53 -5.83 -26.07 10.41
CA LYS A 53 -5.76 -27.55 10.50
C LYS A 53 -4.71 -28.15 9.55
N GLN A 54 -4.37 -27.44 8.48
CA GLN A 54 -3.42 -27.89 7.45
C GLN A 54 -2.08 -27.11 7.47
N ALA A 55 -1.87 -26.23 8.47
CA ALA A 55 -0.72 -25.32 8.51
C ALA A 55 -0.56 -24.46 7.23
N LEU A 56 -1.68 -24.04 6.63
CA LEU A 56 -1.74 -23.25 5.42
C LEU A 56 -2.36 -21.88 5.71
N THR A 57 -1.50 -20.93 6.04
CA THR A 57 -1.89 -19.56 6.41
C THR A 57 -2.18 -18.68 5.19
N ALA A 58 -2.63 -17.44 5.41
CA ALA A 58 -2.73 -16.41 4.34
C ALA A 58 -1.37 -16.06 3.72
N ALA A 59 -0.31 -16.21 4.51
CA ALA A 59 1.06 -15.95 4.10
C ALA A 59 1.68 -17.17 3.39
N HIS A 60 1.07 -18.35 3.43
CA HIS A 60 1.59 -19.53 2.73
C HIS A 60 1.14 -19.56 1.26
N PRO A 61 2.07 -19.65 0.27
CA PRO A 61 1.74 -19.67 -1.16
C PRO A 61 0.76 -20.77 -1.57
N ALA A 62 0.83 -21.94 -0.94
CA ALA A 62 -0.10 -23.03 -1.21
C ALA A 62 -1.54 -22.74 -0.73
N GLY A 63 -1.75 -21.79 0.19
CA GLY A 63 -3.06 -21.40 0.72
C GLY A 63 -3.84 -20.40 -0.15
N VAL A 64 -3.22 -19.83 -1.18
CA VAL A 64 -3.80 -18.78 -2.05
C VAL A 64 -3.76 -19.22 -3.52
N ARG A 65 -4.80 -18.88 -4.29
CA ARG A 65 -4.86 -19.09 -5.76
C ARG A 65 -4.07 -18.00 -6.50
N LEU A 66 -2.74 -18.04 -6.38
CA LEU A 66 -1.83 -17.04 -6.95
C LEU A 66 -1.84 -16.99 -8.49
N ASP A 67 -2.14 -18.13 -9.12
CA ASP A 67 -2.39 -18.25 -10.56
C ASP A 67 -3.62 -17.43 -10.99
N MET A 68 -4.73 -17.56 -10.26
CA MET A 68 -5.95 -16.78 -10.50
C MET A 68 -5.72 -15.29 -10.24
N VAL A 69 -4.95 -14.93 -9.22
CA VAL A 69 -4.57 -13.52 -8.99
C VAL A 69 -3.78 -12.96 -10.17
N ALA A 70 -2.75 -13.68 -10.63
CA ALA A 70 -1.94 -13.26 -11.78
C ALA A 70 -2.80 -13.10 -13.05
N GLN A 71 -3.72 -14.04 -13.29
CA GLN A 71 -4.66 -13.97 -14.40
C GLN A 71 -5.58 -12.74 -14.29
N HIS A 72 -6.19 -12.53 -13.13
CA HIS A 72 -7.14 -11.43 -12.93
C HIS A 72 -6.46 -10.06 -13.06
N LEU A 73 -5.27 -9.87 -12.49
CA LEU A 73 -4.53 -8.63 -12.67
C LEU A 73 -4.14 -8.39 -14.13
N SER A 74 -3.74 -9.45 -14.84
CA SER A 74 -3.42 -9.37 -16.27
C SER A 74 -4.64 -8.96 -17.11
N LEU A 75 -5.82 -9.51 -16.82
CA LEU A 75 -7.09 -9.14 -17.47
C LEU A 75 -7.47 -7.69 -17.17
N LEU A 76 -7.48 -7.30 -15.90
CA LEU A 76 -7.81 -5.94 -15.48
C LEU A 76 -6.87 -4.91 -16.11
N LYS A 77 -5.57 -5.19 -16.18
CA LYS A 77 -4.59 -4.30 -16.83
C LYS A 77 -4.82 -4.14 -18.34
N ARG A 78 -5.46 -5.11 -18.98
CA ARG A 78 -5.91 -5.02 -20.39
C ARG A 78 -7.27 -4.35 -20.56
N GLY A 79 -7.91 -3.92 -19.49
CA GLY A 79 -9.25 -3.34 -19.53
C GLY A 79 -10.37 -4.39 -19.56
N GLU A 80 -10.07 -5.65 -19.26
CA GLU A 80 -11.05 -6.74 -19.24
C GLU A 80 -11.58 -6.96 -17.81
N ALA A 81 -12.89 -7.17 -17.69
CA ALA A 81 -13.53 -7.46 -16.41
C ALA A 81 -13.28 -8.90 -15.94
N VAL A 82 -13.42 -9.13 -14.64
CA VAL A 82 -13.20 -10.44 -14.01
C VAL A 82 -14.33 -10.81 -13.06
N LEU A 83 -14.54 -12.10 -12.83
CA LEU A 83 -15.36 -12.60 -11.74
C LEU A 83 -14.44 -12.85 -10.53
N ARG A 84 -14.34 -11.85 -9.66
CA ARG A 84 -13.53 -11.96 -8.44
C ARG A 84 -14.25 -12.89 -7.47
N PRO A 85 -13.59 -13.92 -6.92
CA PRO A 85 -14.13 -14.64 -5.77
C PRO A 85 -14.37 -13.68 -4.58
N THR A 86 -15.12 -14.12 -3.58
CA THR A 86 -15.37 -13.32 -2.38
C THR A 86 -15.15 -14.20 -1.17
N TYR A 87 -14.30 -13.73 -0.25
CA TYR A 87 -14.11 -14.37 1.05
C TYR A 87 -14.51 -13.41 2.16
N ASN A 88 -15.50 -13.82 2.94
CA ASN A 88 -16.08 -13.01 3.99
C ASN A 88 -15.37 -13.29 5.32
N ARG A 89 -14.62 -12.27 5.76
CA ARG A 89 -13.83 -12.36 6.98
C ARG A 89 -14.65 -12.43 8.26
N ALA A 90 -15.91 -11.99 8.25
CA ALA A 90 -16.75 -11.92 9.45
C ALA A 90 -17.31 -13.29 9.84
N ASN A 91 -17.60 -14.14 8.86
CA ASN A 91 -18.17 -15.47 9.05
C ASN A 91 -17.25 -16.62 8.57
N ASP A 92 -16.05 -16.30 8.11
CA ASP A 92 -15.06 -17.26 7.59
C ASP A 92 -15.57 -18.11 6.41
N ALA A 93 -16.42 -17.53 5.55
CA ALA A 93 -17.08 -18.22 4.46
C ALA A 93 -16.74 -17.68 3.07
N PHE A 94 -16.97 -18.50 2.05
CA PHE A 94 -16.87 -18.11 0.64
C PHE A 94 -18.25 -17.71 0.11
N ASP A 95 -18.35 -16.47 -0.37
CA ASP A 95 -19.57 -15.92 -0.94
C ASP A 95 -19.54 -16.00 -2.47
N ALA A 96 -20.66 -15.62 -3.11
CA ALA A 96 -20.75 -15.56 -4.56
C ALA A 96 -19.68 -14.61 -5.16
N ALA A 97 -19.18 -14.98 -6.34
CA ALA A 97 -18.24 -14.15 -7.06
C ALA A 97 -18.88 -12.82 -7.49
N VAL A 98 -18.08 -11.75 -7.46
CA VAL A 98 -18.50 -10.40 -7.82
C VAL A 98 -17.84 -10.01 -9.14
N TYR A 99 -18.63 -9.46 -10.05
CA TYR A 99 -18.14 -8.91 -11.30
C TYR A 99 -17.41 -7.59 -11.05
N ILE A 100 -16.15 -7.51 -11.48
CA ILE A 100 -15.28 -6.34 -11.29
C ILE A 100 -14.81 -5.85 -12.65
N GLU A 101 -15.16 -4.61 -12.97
CA GLU A 101 -14.60 -3.89 -14.11
C GLU A 101 -13.33 -3.13 -13.68
N PRO A 102 -12.32 -3.02 -14.57
CA PRO A 102 -11.16 -2.19 -14.29
C PRO A 102 -11.49 -0.70 -14.38
N GLN A 103 -11.16 0.03 -13.34
CA GLN A 103 -11.17 1.50 -13.31
C GLN A 103 -9.77 2.06 -13.66
N THR A 104 -9.61 3.38 -13.58
CA THR A 104 -8.33 4.06 -13.82
C THR A 104 -7.19 3.45 -13.01
N PHE A 105 -7.47 3.09 -11.76
CA PHE A 105 -6.53 2.44 -10.86
C PHE A 105 -7.06 1.08 -10.43
N VAL A 106 -6.16 0.10 -10.34
CA VAL A 106 -6.43 -1.19 -9.70
C VAL A 106 -5.55 -1.26 -8.47
N VAL A 107 -6.14 -1.47 -7.30
CA VAL A 107 -5.40 -1.60 -6.03
C VAL A 107 -5.58 -3.02 -5.53
N ILE A 108 -4.48 -3.76 -5.42
CA ILE A 108 -4.46 -5.08 -4.80
C ILE A 108 -3.65 -5.07 -3.51
N ASP A 109 -4.27 -5.54 -2.43
CA ASP A 109 -3.62 -5.71 -1.14
C ASP A 109 -3.59 -7.19 -0.72
N GLY A 110 -2.45 -7.68 -0.25
CA GLY A 110 -2.33 -9.04 0.27
C GLY A 110 -0.95 -9.36 0.83
N GLU A 111 -0.84 -10.46 1.56
CA GLU A 111 0.43 -10.97 2.09
C GLU A 111 1.38 -11.43 0.98
N LEU A 112 0.86 -11.75 -0.21
CA LEU A 112 1.62 -12.40 -1.29
C LEU A 112 1.60 -11.64 -2.64
N ALA A 113 1.26 -10.35 -2.63
CA ALA A 113 1.06 -9.57 -3.85
C ALA A 113 2.34 -9.32 -4.67
N PHE A 114 3.52 -9.65 -4.15
CA PHE A 114 4.79 -9.66 -4.89
C PHE A 114 5.42 -11.05 -4.98
N PHE A 115 4.72 -12.14 -4.60
CA PHE A 115 5.33 -13.45 -4.44
C PHE A 115 5.72 -14.08 -5.79
N THR A 116 4.79 -14.14 -6.75
CA THR A 116 5.07 -14.70 -8.08
C THR A 116 5.48 -13.61 -9.07
N GLN A 117 6.28 -13.99 -10.07
CA GLN A 117 6.64 -13.07 -11.15
C GLN A 117 5.42 -12.65 -11.98
N GLY A 118 4.45 -13.56 -12.19
CA GLY A 118 3.23 -13.26 -12.94
C GLY A 118 2.41 -12.13 -12.32
N VAL A 119 2.30 -12.12 -10.98
CA VAL A 119 1.66 -11.01 -10.26
C VAL A 119 2.51 -9.74 -10.40
N ARG A 120 3.82 -9.81 -10.10
CA ARG A 120 4.72 -8.64 -10.15
C ARG A 120 4.74 -7.94 -11.51
N ASN A 121 4.71 -8.69 -12.61
CA ASN A 121 4.71 -8.13 -13.97
C ASN A 121 3.45 -7.31 -14.27
N SER A 122 2.37 -7.49 -13.51
CA SER A 122 1.14 -6.72 -13.66
C SER A 122 1.15 -5.43 -12.84
N LEU A 123 2.08 -5.25 -11.89
CA LEU A 123 2.13 -4.10 -10.99
C LEU A 123 2.95 -2.96 -11.59
N ASP A 124 2.47 -1.73 -11.43
CA ASP A 124 3.16 -0.50 -11.85
C ASP A 124 3.79 0.23 -10.65
N LEU A 125 3.23 0.03 -9.45
CA LEU A 125 3.80 0.52 -8.19
C LEU A 125 3.70 -0.56 -7.11
N ARG A 126 4.80 -0.83 -6.40
CA ARG A 126 4.88 -1.86 -5.34
C ARG A 126 5.22 -1.21 -4.01
N VAL A 127 4.26 -1.24 -3.08
CA VAL A 127 4.44 -0.72 -1.72
C VAL A 127 4.55 -1.87 -0.74
N PHE A 128 5.64 -1.90 0.03
CA PHE A 128 5.79 -2.81 1.17
C PHE A 128 5.51 -2.06 2.47
N TYR A 129 4.68 -2.61 3.34
CA TYR A 129 4.34 -2.05 4.64
C TYR A 129 4.91 -2.95 5.75
N SER A 130 5.56 -2.34 6.74
CA SER A 130 6.13 -3.03 7.90
C SER A 130 5.90 -2.20 9.16
N SER A 131 5.90 -2.87 10.31
CA SER A 131 6.08 -2.23 11.61
C SER A 131 7.15 -3.01 12.36
N ASP A 132 8.04 -2.32 13.09
CA ASP A 132 9.04 -2.99 13.94
C ASP A 132 8.37 -3.87 15.01
N ASP A 133 7.20 -3.45 15.51
CA ASP A 133 6.43 -4.19 16.51
C ASP A 133 5.79 -5.49 15.96
N ALA A 134 5.74 -5.66 14.62
CA ALA A 134 5.00 -6.74 13.99
C ALA A 134 5.71 -8.11 13.99
N VAL A 135 6.96 -8.18 14.44
CA VAL A 135 7.71 -9.45 14.53
C VAL A 135 7.28 -10.26 15.76
N ASP A 136 6.87 -9.59 16.85
CA ASP A 136 6.52 -10.24 18.11
C ASP A 136 5.03 -10.67 18.21
N GLU A 137 4.17 -10.19 17.32
CA GLU A 137 2.71 -10.50 17.32
C GLU A 137 2.31 -11.68 16.42
N TRP A 138 3.25 -12.50 15.96
CA TRP A 138 2.91 -13.65 15.11
C TRP A 138 2.76 -14.94 15.92
N PRO A 139 1.54 -15.47 16.13
CA PRO A 139 1.37 -16.77 16.78
C PRO A 139 2.08 -17.87 15.98
N GLY A 140 2.66 -18.85 16.68
CA GLY A 140 3.49 -19.91 16.09
C GLY A 140 2.93 -20.52 14.80
N GLY A 141 3.80 -20.68 13.79
CA GLY A 141 3.47 -21.08 12.42
C GLY A 141 3.20 -19.89 11.48
N LEU A 142 2.45 -18.87 11.94
CA LEU A 142 2.23 -17.64 11.15
C LEU A 142 3.52 -16.81 11.04
N ALA A 143 4.39 -16.88 12.06
CA ALA A 143 5.63 -16.14 12.08
C ALA A 143 6.63 -16.62 11.01
N GLU A 144 6.75 -17.94 10.87
CA GLU A 144 7.68 -18.56 9.93
C GLU A 144 7.26 -18.28 8.48
N ASP A 145 5.97 -18.49 8.15
CA ASP A 145 5.42 -18.16 6.83
C ASP A 145 5.59 -16.68 6.50
N ALA A 146 5.34 -15.80 7.47
CA ALA A 146 5.46 -14.37 7.24
C ALA A 146 6.92 -13.93 7.06
N LEU A 147 7.89 -14.50 7.79
CA LEU A 147 9.32 -14.30 7.51
C LEU A 147 9.73 -14.87 6.14
N ALA A 148 9.34 -16.11 5.85
CA ALA A 148 9.77 -16.82 4.65
C ALA A 148 9.16 -16.22 3.38
N TYR A 149 7.86 -15.93 3.40
CA TYR A 149 7.11 -15.57 2.21
C TYR A 149 6.74 -14.10 2.16
N VAL A 150 6.43 -13.43 3.28
CA VAL A 150 6.03 -12.01 3.28
C VAL A 150 7.24 -11.09 3.32
N ALA A 151 8.10 -11.18 4.33
CA ALA A 151 9.26 -10.30 4.49
C ALA A 151 10.23 -10.37 3.29
N SER A 152 10.40 -11.56 2.70
CA SER A 152 11.25 -11.76 1.53
C SER A 152 10.80 -10.99 0.28
N GLN A 153 9.54 -10.51 0.26
CA GLN A 153 8.99 -9.69 -0.82
C GLN A 153 9.44 -8.22 -0.76
N ARG A 154 9.97 -7.72 0.37
CA ARG A 154 10.47 -6.33 0.52
C ARG A 154 11.46 -5.94 -0.57
N LYS A 155 12.28 -6.87 -1.05
CA LYS A 155 13.28 -6.64 -2.12
C LYS A 155 12.66 -6.23 -3.46
N TRP A 156 11.37 -6.49 -3.67
CA TRP A 156 10.65 -6.11 -4.90
C TRP A 156 9.92 -4.79 -4.80
N ALA A 157 9.85 -4.18 -3.61
CA ALA A 157 9.14 -2.93 -3.41
C ALA A 157 9.81 -1.75 -4.13
N ASP A 158 9.00 -0.79 -4.56
CA ASP A 158 9.46 0.54 -5.00
C ASP A 158 9.42 1.54 -3.85
N MET A 159 8.45 1.37 -2.95
CA MET A 159 8.31 2.14 -1.71
C MET A 159 8.23 1.18 -0.52
N VAL A 160 8.87 1.53 0.59
CA VAL A 160 8.75 0.82 1.85
C VAL A 160 8.24 1.78 2.92
N VAL A 161 7.12 1.43 3.55
CA VAL A 161 6.48 2.19 4.62
C VAL A 161 6.74 1.46 5.93
N GLU A 162 7.34 2.12 6.91
CA GLU A 162 7.71 1.50 8.18
C GLU A 162 7.34 2.37 9.37
N HIS A 163 6.76 1.77 10.40
CA HIS A 163 6.75 2.39 11.73
C HIS A 163 8.05 2.00 12.44
N LEU A 164 8.90 3.00 12.69
CA LEU A 164 10.18 2.83 13.39
C LEU A 164 10.16 3.63 14.70
N PRO A 165 10.94 3.23 15.70
CA PRO A 165 11.29 4.12 16.82
C PRO A 165 11.94 5.39 16.25
N SER A 166 11.54 6.56 16.74
CA SER A 166 12.23 7.80 16.35
C SER A 166 13.68 7.74 16.83
N ALA A 167 14.59 8.28 16.02
CA ALA A 167 16.00 8.38 16.36
C ALA A 167 16.23 9.28 17.60
N ASP A 168 15.29 10.18 17.88
CA ASP A 168 15.24 10.93 19.14
C ASP A 168 14.31 10.22 20.13
N VAL A 169 14.89 9.70 21.21
CA VAL A 169 14.16 8.95 22.26
C VAL A 169 13.07 9.81 22.92
N SER A 170 13.16 11.14 22.80
CA SER A 170 12.16 12.11 23.26
C SER A 170 10.94 12.28 22.34
N GLU A 171 11.00 11.83 21.08
CA GLU A 171 9.97 12.11 20.05
C GLU A 171 9.01 10.94 19.75
N GLY A 172 9.23 9.75 20.34
CA GLY A 172 8.32 8.60 20.22
C GLY A 172 8.59 7.75 18.97
N THR A 173 7.54 7.34 18.25
CA THR A 173 7.65 6.56 16.99
C THR A 173 7.53 7.47 15.77
N ALA A 174 8.08 7.07 14.63
CA ALA A 174 7.96 7.77 13.35
C ALA A 174 7.49 6.83 12.26
N LEU A 175 6.71 7.36 11.32
CA LEU A 175 6.36 6.65 10.09
C LEU A 175 7.32 7.09 9.00
N THR A 176 8.07 6.16 8.46
CA THR A 176 9.04 6.41 7.39
C THR A 176 8.54 5.88 6.05
N LEU A 177 8.83 6.61 4.98
CA LEU A 177 8.65 6.16 3.61
C LEU A 177 10.00 6.18 2.93
N THR A 178 10.54 4.99 2.69
CA THR A 178 11.73 4.79 1.87
C THR A 178 11.33 4.72 0.41
N LEU A 179 11.93 5.58 -0.42
CA LEU A 179 11.65 5.73 -1.84
C LEU A 179 12.85 5.22 -2.64
N ARG A 180 12.66 4.14 -3.39
CA ARG A 180 13.73 3.55 -4.21
C ARG A 180 13.85 4.27 -5.55
N PRO A 181 15.05 4.25 -6.18
CA PRO A 181 15.31 4.94 -7.45
C PRO A 181 14.56 4.35 -8.66
N THR A 182 13.68 3.35 -8.46
CA THR A 182 12.76 2.85 -9.48
C THR A 182 11.56 3.77 -9.71
N LEU A 183 11.34 4.74 -8.81
CA LEU A 183 10.23 5.69 -8.87
C LEU A 183 10.55 6.92 -9.73
N PRO A 184 9.53 7.55 -10.35
CA PRO A 184 9.68 8.87 -10.93
C PRO A 184 10.16 9.86 -9.86
N HIS A 185 11.21 10.63 -10.16
CA HIS A 185 11.73 11.63 -9.22
C HIS A 185 10.66 12.70 -8.93
N LEU A 186 10.22 12.78 -7.68
CA LEU A 186 9.51 13.95 -7.17
C LEU A 186 10.53 14.97 -6.67
N ALA A 187 10.27 16.25 -6.92
CA ALA A 187 10.97 17.35 -6.27
C ALA A 187 10.50 17.47 -4.79
N LEU A 188 10.67 16.40 -4.01
CA LEU A 188 10.26 16.31 -2.61
C LEU A 188 10.92 17.41 -1.78
N GLN A 189 12.15 17.78 -2.12
CA GLN A 189 12.82 18.92 -1.50
C GLN A 189 11.98 20.20 -1.62
N THR A 190 11.44 20.50 -2.79
CA THR A 190 10.58 21.68 -3.01
C THR A 190 9.23 21.55 -2.30
N LEU A 191 8.67 20.33 -2.28
CA LEU A 191 7.41 20.04 -1.58
C LEU A 191 7.54 20.18 -0.05
N LEU A 192 8.71 19.85 0.50
CA LEU A 192 9.01 19.84 1.92
C LEU A 192 9.78 21.09 2.40
N GLN A 193 10.25 21.93 1.46
CA GLN A 193 11.00 23.15 1.75
C GLN A 193 10.22 24.15 2.61
N SER A 194 10.96 24.88 3.47
CA SER A 194 10.57 25.96 4.40
C SER A 194 9.82 25.59 5.69
N ALA A 195 9.35 24.36 5.87
CA ALA A 195 8.70 23.93 7.12
C ALA A 195 9.14 22.54 7.63
N GLY A 196 9.67 21.65 6.78
CA GLY A 196 9.91 20.23 7.09
C GLY A 196 10.69 19.93 8.38
N GLU A 197 11.84 20.57 8.57
CA GLU A 197 12.70 20.28 9.72
C GLU A 197 12.15 20.78 11.07
N GLN A 198 11.18 21.72 11.07
CA GLN A 198 10.58 22.25 12.31
C GLN A 198 9.15 21.77 12.56
N HIS A 199 8.57 20.98 11.66
CA HIS A 199 7.14 20.62 11.68
C HIS A 199 6.90 19.11 11.54
N GLY A 200 7.89 18.30 11.91
CA GLY A 200 7.77 16.84 12.04
C GLY A 200 7.66 16.05 10.73
N MET A 201 8.19 16.59 9.62
CA MET A 201 8.30 15.85 8.36
C MET A 201 9.60 16.22 7.64
N ARG A 202 10.56 15.29 7.57
CA ARG A 202 11.89 15.55 7.00
C ARG A 202 12.22 14.60 5.86
N LEU A 203 13.12 15.04 4.99
CA LEU A 203 13.71 14.24 3.92
C LEU A 203 15.18 13.99 4.26
N GLU A 204 15.59 12.73 4.27
CA GLU A 204 16.96 12.33 4.55
C GLU A 204 17.46 11.34 3.49
N LEU A 205 18.77 11.32 3.27
CA LEU A 205 19.42 10.30 2.47
C LEU A 205 19.70 9.09 3.36
N ALA A 206 19.22 7.92 2.94
CA ALA A 206 19.38 6.69 3.69
C ALA A 206 19.94 5.56 2.81
N ARG A 207 20.08 4.39 3.41
CA ARG A 207 20.34 3.14 2.69
C ARG A 207 19.24 2.14 2.99
N ASP A 208 18.76 1.46 1.96
CA ASP A 208 17.86 0.31 2.08
C ASP A 208 18.42 -0.81 1.23
N MET A 209 18.61 -1.99 1.83
CA MET A 209 19.24 -3.14 1.18
C MET A 209 20.61 -2.81 0.53
N GLY A 210 21.36 -1.89 1.13
CA GLY A 210 22.67 -1.42 0.65
C GLY A 210 22.62 -0.35 -0.45
N LEU A 211 21.45 -0.07 -1.02
CA LEU A 211 21.27 0.93 -2.07
C LEU A 211 20.97 2.32 -1.48
N PRO A 212 21.48 3.40 -2.07
CA PRO A 212 21.11 4.76 -1.68
C PRO A 212 19.64 5.02 -2.03
N VAL A 213 18.92 5.62 -1.10
CA VAL A 213 17.48 5.90 -1.21
C VAL A 213 17.15 7.24 -0.58
N ASP A 214 16.09 7.87 -1.07
CA ASP A 214 15.46 8.99 -0.38
C ASP A 214 14.51 8.45 0.69
N ARG A 215 14.57 8.98 1.90
CA ARG A 215 13.66 8.60 2.98
C ARG A 215 12.92 9.82 3.49
N VAL A 216 11.60 9.74 3.47
CA VAL A 216 10.72 10.71 4.12
C VAL A 216 10.41 10.19 5.51
N VAL A 217 10.73 10.96 6.54
CA VAL A 217 10.40 10.64 7.94
C VAL A 217 9.26 11.55 8.36
N ILE A 218 8.19 10.97 8.91
CA ILE A 218 7.02 11.68 9.39
C ILE A 218 6.81 11.32 10.86
N ASP A 219 6.95 12.30 11.74
CA ASP A 219 6.83 12.07 13.18
C ASP A 219 5.39 11.67 13.52
N SER A 220 5.22 10.64 14.36
CA SER A 220 3.88 10.19 14.76
C SER A 220 3.09 11.27 15.52
N THR A 221 3.81 12.21 16.15
CA THR A 221 3.28 13.31 16.94
C THR A 221 3.08 14.60 16.15
N ILE A 222 3.23 14.55 14.81
CA ILE A 222 3.04 15.73 13.95
C ILE A 222 1.70 16.42 14.23
N GLY A 223 1.77 17.71 14.60
CA GLY A 223 0.59 18.48 14.97
C GLY A 223 -0.35 18.71 13.78
N ARG A 224 -1.66 18.82 14.03
CA ARG A 224 -2.68 19.02 12.98
C ARG A 224 -2.40 20.21 12.06
N GLN A 225 -1.84 21.30 12.60
CA GLN A 225 -1.49 22.48 11.80
C GLN A 225 -0.39 22.17 10.77
N ALA A 226 0.68 21.51 11.23
CA ALA A 226 1.79 21.06 10.39
C ALA A 226 1.31 20.06 9.34
N ALA A 227 0.58 19.02 9.76
CA ALA A 227 0.03 18.03 8.85
C ALA A 227 -0.92 18.67 7.82
N GLY A 228 -1.78 19.60 8.24
CA GLY A 228 -2.67 20.36 7.36
C GLY A 228 -1.93 21.19 6.31
N TYR A 229 -0.77 21.75 6.65
CA TYR A 229 0.09 22.44 5.68
C TYR A 229 0.60 21.49 4.59
N PHE A 230 1.17 20.33 4.97
CA PHE A 230 1.67 19.35 4.00
C PHE A 230 0.54 18.74 3.17
N LYS A 231 -0.59 18.39 3.79
CA LYS A 231 -1.78 17.89 3.10
C LYS A 231 -2.24 18.85 2.00
N LYS A 232 -2.31 20.16 2.29
CA LYS A 232 -2.68 21.18 1.28
C LYS A 232 -1.72 21.22 0.10
N ARG A 233 -0.40 21.15 0.34
CA ARG A 233 0.59 21.14 -0.74
C ARG A 233 0.51 19.87 -1.58
N LEU A 234 0.45 18.71 -0.92
CA LEU A 234 0.32 17.42 -1.60
C LEU A 234 -0.98 17.35 -2.41
N LEU A 235 -2.09 17.86 -1.87
CA LEU A 235 -3.36 17.92 -2.59
C LEU A 235 -3.26 18.82 -3.84
N ALA A 236 -2.61 19.98 -3.74
CA ALA A 236 -2.44 20.89 -4.88
C ALA A 236 -1.66 20.21 -6.02
N GLU A 237 -0.59 19.48 -5.69
CA GLU A 237 0.14 18.66 -6.67
C GLU A 237 -0.75 17.58 -7.27
N MET A 238 -1.46 16.82 -6.43
CA MET A 238 -2.37 15.77 -6.89
C MET A 238 -3.46 16.31 -7.81
N GLN A 239 -4.05 17.49 -7.53
CA GLN A 239 -5.04 18.14 -8.39
C GLN A 239 -4.44 18.59 -9.74
N GLY A 240 -3.16 18.93 -9.78
CA GLY A 240 -2.45 19.19 -11.03
C GLY A 240 -2.26 17.92 -11.88
N GLU A 241 -2.17 16.75 -11.25
CA GLU A 241 -2.04 15.46 -11.90
C GLU A 241 -3.39 14.83 -12.28
N LEU A 242 -4.41 15.04 -11.44
CA LEU A 242 -5.71 14.42 -11.54
C LEU A 242 -6.64 15.32 -12.38
N ARG A 243 -6.97 14.92 -13.62
CA ARG A 243 -8.16 15.44 -14.34
C ARG A 243 -9.49 14.96 -13.74
N LEU A 244 -9.43 14.31 -12.58
CA LEU A 244 -10.57 13.83 -11.81
C LEU A 244 -10.57 14.70 -10.54
N ALA A 245 -11.72 15.24 -10.14
CA ALA A 245 -11.77 16.00 -8.90
C ALA A 245 -11.61 15.01 -7.74
N PRO A 246 -10.54 15.09 -6.92
CA PRO A 246 -10.51 14.28 -5.72
C PRO A 246 -11.67 14.75 -4.84
N GLU A 247 -12.57 13.84 -4.46
CA GLU A 247 -13.54 14.04 -3.37
C GLU A 247 -12.75 14.06 -2.05
N ALA A 248 -11.87 15.05 -1.87
CA ALA A 248 -10.97 15.17 -0.73
C ALA A 248 -11.62 15.85 0.48
N GLU A 249 -12.88 16.30 0.37
CA GLU A 249 -13.51 17.14 1.40
C GLU A 249 -14.64 16.46 2.20
N SER A 250 -15.08 15.25 1.85
CA SER A 250 -16.15 14.59 2.61
C SER A 250 -15.61 13.36 3.33
N GLU A 251 -15.56 13.47 4.66
CA GLU A 251 -15.10 12.48 5.64
C GLU A 251 -13.60 12.51 5.93
N THR A 252 -13.25 13.35 6.92
CA THR A 252 -12.04 13.25 7.73
C THR A 252 -11.82 11.78 8.07
N GLN A 253 -10.80 11.16 7.47
CA GLN A 253 -10.41 9.83 7.89
C GLN A 253 -9.92 9.92 9.33
N ASP A 254 -10.52 9.13 10.22
CA ASP A 254 -10.07 9.00 11.60
C ASP A 254 -8.80 8.11 11.62
N CYS A 255 -7.73 8.62 11.02
CA CYS A 255 -6.41 8.01 11.02
C CYS A 255 -5.35 9.01 11.47
N ALA A 256 -4.22 8.49 11.94
CA ALA A 256 -3.08 9.32 12.33
C ALA A 256 -2.63 10.21 11.17
N GLU A 257 -2.24 11.45 11.50
CA GLU A 257 -1.78 12.44 10.53
C GLU A 257 -0.61 11.92 9.67
N SER A 258 0.31 11.17 10.28
CA SER A 258 1.45 10.55 9.61
C SER A 258 1.03 9.52 8.56
N LEU A 259 0.03 8.68 8.87
CA LEU A 259 -0.53 7.71 7.92
C LEU A 259 -1.26 8.41 6.77
N ALA A 260 -2.02 9.47 7.07
CA ALA A 260 -2.68 10.25 6.02
C ALA A 260 -1.67 10.88 5.04
N LEU A 261 -0.57 11.45 5.56
CA LEU A 261 0.51 11.99 4.72
C LEU A 261 1.20 10.90 3.90
N ALA A 262 1.45 9.73 4.49
CA ALA A 262 1.99 8.57 3.77
C ALA A 262 1.09 8.13 2.61
N GLN A 263 -0.23 8.04 2.85
CA GLN A 263 -1.22 7.71 1.83
C GLN A 263 -1.21 8.73 0.68
N MET A 264 -1.12 10.03 0.99
CA MET A 264 -1.05 11.09 -0.03
C MET A 264 0.24 11.03 -0.85
N LEU A 265 1.38 10.77 -0.22
CA LEU A 265 2.65 10.59 -0.93
C LEU A 265 2.61 9.40 -1.88
N ILE A 266 2.09 8.26 -1.44
CA ILE A 266 1.96 7.06 -2.30
C ILE A 266 0.99 7.34 -3.44
N ALA A 267 -0.16 7.96 -3.17
CA ALA A 267 -1.12 8.33 -4.19
C ALA A 267 -0.48 9.26 -5.24
N LEU A 268 0.25 10.29 -4.80
CA LEU A 268 0.95 11.21 -5.71
C LEU A 268 1.96 10.48 -6.61
N HIS A 269 2.76 9.55 -6.07
CA HIS A 269 3.67 8.74 -6.89
C HIS A 269 2.91 7.88 -7.91
N LEU A 270 1.79 7.27 -7.51
CA LEU A 270 0.95 6.49 -8.42
C LEU A 270 0.39 7.35 -9.57
N LEU A 271 -0.01 8.59 -9.27
CA LEU A 271 -0.46 9.55 -10.29
C LEU A 271 0.65 9.91 -11.28
N LYS A 272 1.89 10.05 -10.81
CA LYS A 272 3.03 10.28 -11.70
C LYS A 272 3.31 9.07 -12.58
N VAL A 273 3.32 7.87 -12.00
CA VAL A 273 3.45 6.61 -12.75
C VAL A 273 2.36 6.49 -13.84
N ALA A 274 1.14 6.95 -13.55
CA ALA A 274 0.04 6.94 -14.51
C ALA A 274 0.23 7.84 -15.73
N ARG A 275 1.09 8.86 -15.64
CA ARG A 275 1.35 9.81 -16.73
C ARG A 275 2.51 9.41 -17.64
N GLY A 276 3.40 8.52 -17.18
CA GLY A 276 4.64 8.16 -17.86
C GLY A 276 5.81 9.00 -17.39
#